data_AF-A0A0C4DMB7-F1
#
_entry.id   AF-A0A0C4DMB7-F1
#
_cell.length_a   1.000
_cell.length_b   1.000
_cell.length_c   1.000
_cell.angle_alpha   90.00
_cell.angle_beta   90.00
_cell.angle_gamma   90.00
#
_symmetry.space_group_name_H-M   'P 1'
#
loop_
_entity.id
_entity.type
_entity.pdbx_description
1 polymer ?
#
loop_
_entity_poly.entity_id
_entity_poly.type
_entity_poly.pdbx_seq_one_letter_code
_entity_poly.pdbx_strand_id
1 'polypeptide(L)'
;MLMGRKPVVGVFLANSITIIERTIRDDPELAPLLEQRLGMVEQWRKKAKALYTEACKDVSMHLFDVIHTSRSARPSSGHAATIDSASIMKGLSSKDKESIKTKFTAFNNSFDEMVARHKSFSMEREVRQMFARDMQQMLEPLYVRFWDRYHEVDKGKGKYVKYDKVAIAATFSSLY
;
A
#
# COMPACT_ATOMS: atom_id res chain seq x y z
N MET A 1 -10.17 19.62 8.03
CA MET A 1 -8.82 19.74 7.41
C MET A 1 -7.71 19.30 8.38
N LEU A 2 -7.64 18.01 8.75
CA LEU A 2 -6.56 17.46 9.61
C LEU A 2 -5.94 16.15 9.07
N MET A 3 -6.62 15.44 8.16
CA MET A 3 -6.13 14.18 7.58
C MET A 3 -4.87 14.35 6.73
N GLY A 4 -4.67 15.50 6.08
CA GLY A 4 -3.45 15.78 5.30
C GLY A 4 -2.17 15.98 6.14
N ARG A 5 -2.29 16.23 7.45
CA ARG A 5 -1.12 16.48 8.33
C ARG A 5 -0.52 15.19 8.90
N LYS A 6 -1.27 14.10 8.99
CA LYS A 6 -0.78 12.87 9.64
C LYS A 6 0.40 12.24 8.93
N PRO A 7 0.43 12.10 7.58
CA PRO A 7 1.60 11.58 6.89
C PRO A 7 2.83 12.48 7.06
N VAL A 8 2.63 13.81 7.07
CA VAL A 8 3.71 14.79 7.34
C VAL A 8 4.29 14.59 8.74
N VAL A 9 3.44 14.44 9.76
CA VAL A 9 3.86 14.15 11.14
C VAL A 9 4.59 12.80 11.22
N GLY A 10 4.09 11.79 10.51
CA GLY A 10 4.74 10.49 10.40
C GLY A 10 6.15 10.57 9.82
N VAL A 11 6.32 11.30 8.73
CA VAL A 11 7.64 11.54 8.10
C VAL A 11 8.56 12.31 9.05
N PHE A 12 8.10 13.40 9.64
CA PHE A 12 8.89 14.22 10.55
C PHE A 12 9.41 13.39 11.74
N LEU A 13 8.53 12.62 12.37
CA LEU A 13 8.91 11.74 13.48
C LEU A 13 9.90 10.68 13.02
N ALA A 14 9.67 10.01 11.89
CA ALA A 14 10.55 8.95 11.40
C ALA A 14 11.96 9.46 11.04
N ASN A 15 12.07 10.63 10.40
CA ASN A 15 13.35 11.27 10.12
C ASN A 15 14.09 11.61 11.42
N SER A 16 13.40 12.26 12.36
CA SER A 16 13.99 12.66 13.64
C SER A 16 14.52 11.46 14.42
N ILE A 17 13.72 10.39 14.48
CA ILE A 17 14.10 9.11 15.09
C ILE A 17 15.34 8.52 14.43
N THR A 18 15.35 8.45 13.10
CA THR A 18 16.48 7.87 12.35
C THR A 18 17.77 8.64 12.60
N ILE A 19 17.70 9.96 12.63
CA ILE A 19 18.84 10.82 12.96
C ILE A 19 19.30 10.58 14.39
N ILE A 20 18.40 10.57 15.38
CA ILE A 20 18.73 10.33 16.79
C ILE A 20 19.42 8.97 16.97
N GLU A 21 18.88 7.90 16.37
CA GLU A 21 19.48 6.57 16.49
C GLU A 21 20.85 6.50 15.83
N ARG A 22 21.02 7.12 14.65
CA ARG A 22 22.31 7.20 13.96
C ARG A 22 23.33 7.96 14.81
N THR A 23 22.97 9.13 15.32
CA THR A 23 23.84 9.92 16.21
C THR A 23 24.26 9.14 17.44
N ILE A 24 23.34 8.43 18.12
CA ILE A 24 23.67 7.63 19.30
C ILE A 24 24.65 6.51 18.97
N ARG A 25 24.51 5.85 17.82
CA ARG A 25 25.35 4.70 17.44
C ARG A 25 26.71 5.11 16.91
N ASP A 26 26.76 6.21 16.16
CA ASP A 26 27.97 6.65 15.49
C ASP A 26 28.90 7.45 16.42
N ASP A 27 28.37 7.97 17.54
CA ASP A 27 29.13 8.71 18.54
C ASP A 27 29.70 7.76 19.62
N PRO A 28 31.05 7.64 19.72
CA PRO A 28 31.70 6.75 20.68
C PRO A 28 31.45 7.09 22.16
N GLU A 29 31.07 8.34 22.47
CA GLU A 29 30.76 8.77 23.83
C GLU A 29 29.28 8.50 24.17
N LEU A 30 28.38 8.66 23.20
CA LEU A 30 26.95 8.43 23.41
C LEU A 30 26.57 6.95 23.38
N ALA A 31 27.21 6.13 22.54
CA ALA A 31 26.84 4.73 22.34
C ALA A 31 26.87 3.93 23.67
N PRO A 32 27.95 3.95 24.48
CA PRO A 32 28.00 3.20 25.73
C PRO A 32 26.92 3.63 26.75
N LEU A 33 26.44 4.87 26.65
CA LEU A 33 25.49 5.45 27.60
C LEU A 33 24.02 5.22 27.20
N LEU A 34 23.73 5.24 25.90
CA LEU A 34 22.36 5.36 25.39
C LEU A 34 21.91 4.21 24.49
N GLU A 35 22.82 3.36 24.00
CA GLU A 35 22.45 2.28 23.08
C GLU A 35 21.42 1.32 23.69
N GLN A 36 21.54 1.00 24.98
CA GLN A 36 20.59 0.16 25.71
C GLN A 36 19.18 0.77 25.80
N ARG A 37 19.03 2.09 25.55
CA ARG A 37 17.77 2.82 25.60
C ARG A 37 17.11 2.97 24.23
N LEU A 38 17.75 2.52 23.15
CA LEU A 38 17.18 2.58 21.79
C LEU A 38 15.86 1.82 21.65
N GLY A 39 15.58 0.83 22.52
CA GLY A 39 14.27 0.17 22.57
C GLY A 39 13.10 1.15 22.83
N MET A 40 13.35 2.27 23.53
CA MET A 40 12.35 3.33 23.73
C MET A 40 12.06 4.12 22.46
N VAL A 41 12.97 4.11 21.48
CA VAL A 41 12.79 4.82 20.20
C VAL A 41 11.93 3.99 19.24
N GLU A 42 11.99 2.66 19.36
CA GLU A 42 11.21 1.75 18.53
C GLU A 42 9.68 1.94 18.65
N GLN A 43 9.17 2.26 19.85
CA GLN A 43 7.75 2.57 20.03
C GLN A 43 7.32 3.80 19.20
N TRP A 44 8.21 4.79 19.09
CA TRP A 44 7.95 6.02 18.34
C TRP A 44 8.07 5.77 16.83
N ARG A 45 8.96 4.87 16.42
CA ARG A 45 9.03 4.40 15.02
C ARG A 45 7.72 3.74 14.60
N LYS A 46 7.17 2.86 15.45
CA LYS A 46 5.87 2.22 15.20
C LYS A 46 4.75 3.26 15.09
N LYS A 47 4.76 4.28 15.96
CA LYS A 47 3.79 5.39 15.90
C LYS A 47 3.94 6.20 14.60
N ALA A 48 5.16 6.51 14.17
CA ALA A 48 5.44 7.21 12.93
C ALA A 48 4.91 6.42 11.71
N LYS A 49 5.18 5.11 11.66
CA LYS A 49 4.62 4.19 10.66
C LYS A 49 3.09 4.20 10.65
N ALA A 50 2.45 4.14 11.81
CA ALA A 50 0.99 4.14 11.90
C ALA A 50 0.37 5.45 11.36
N LEU A 51 0.99 6.60 11.67
CA LEU A 51 0.56 7.91 11.16
C LEU A 51 0.74 8.04 9.65
N TYR A 52 1.83 7.46 9.12
CA TYR A 52 2.14 7.49 7.70
C TYR A 52 1.22 6.58 6.87
N THR A 53 1.04 5.34 7.33
CA THR A 53 0.31 4.28 6.60
C THR A 53 -1.21 4.36 6.73
N GLU A 54 -1.75 5.34 7.46
CA GLU A 54 -3.20 5.56 7.54
C GLU A 54 -3.82 5.78 6.16
N ALA A 55 -3.17 6.57 5.29
CA ALA A 55 -3.64 6.80 3.92
C ALA A 55 -3.63 5.51 3.08
N CYS A 56 -2.72 4.57 3.36
CA CYS A 56 -2.68 3.28 2.67
C CYS A 56 -3.89 2.41 3.05
N LYS A 57 -4.40 2.53 4.28
CA LYS A 57 -5.63 1.84 4.69
C LYS A 57 -6.82 2.31 3.87
N ASP A 58 -6.97 3.62 3.66
CA ASP A 58 -8.06 4.17 2.85
C ASP A 58 -8.01 3.67 1.41
N VAL A 59 -6.81 3.66 0.79
CA VAL A 59 -6.60 3.09 -0.55
C VAL A 59 -6.98 1.60 -0.59
N SER A 60 -6.60 0.84 0.45
CA SER A 60 -6.87 -0.59 0.54
C SER A 60 -8.38 -0.91 0.60
N MET A 61 -9.20 -0.02 1.15
CA MET A 61 -10.66 -0.20 1.24
C MET A 61 -11.33 -0.33 -0.12
N HIS A 62 -10.79 0.29 -1.17
CA HIS A 62 -11.30 0.13 -2.54
C HIS A 62 -11.10 -1.30 -3.09
N LEU A 63 -10.14 -2.03 -2.54
CA LEU A 63 -9.81 -3.41 -2.91
C LEU A 63 -10.51 -4.45 -2.04
N PHE A 64 -11.05 -4.02 -0.89
CA PHE A 64 -11.94 -4.81 -0.03
C PHE A 64 -13.40 -4.75 -0.56
N ASP A 65 -14.25 -5.67 -0.12
CA ASP A 65 -15.57 -5.97 -0.71
C ASP A 65 -15.54 -6.51 -2.15
N VAL A 66 -14.91 -7.66 -2.28
CA VAL A 66 -15.01 -8.47 -3.48
C VAL A 66 -16.42 -9.07 -3.52
N ILE A 67 -17.24 -8.54 -4.43
CA ILE A 67 -18.61 -8.96 -4.76
C ILE A 67 -18.80 -10.44 -4.47
N HIS A 68 -19.81 -10.77 -3.65
CA HIS A 68 -20.21 -12.15 -3.37
C HIS A 68 -20.57 -12.86 -4.68
N THR A 69 -19.57 -13.40 -5.38
CA THR A 69 -19.80 -14.45 -6.36
C THR A 69 -20.43 -15.59 -5.58
N SER A 70 -21.66 -15.93 -5.96
CA SER A 70 -22.44 -17.02 -5.38
C SER A 70 -21.57 -18.24 -5.10
N ARG A 71 -21.81 -18.87 -3.95
CA ARG A 71 -21.13 -20.02 -3.33
C ARG A 71 -20.96 -21.25 -4.24
N SER A 72 -20.27 -21.15 -5.38
CA SER A 72 -20.15 -22.26 -6.34
C SER A 72 -18.76 -22.88 -6.42
N ALA A 73 -17.74 -22.31 -5.77
CA ALA A 73 -16.52 -23.06 -5.44
C ALA A 73 -15.70 -22.29 -4.40
N ARG A 74 -15.60 -22.83 -3.18
CA ARG A 74 -14.55 -22.44 -2.24
C ARG A 74 -13.26 -23.06 -2.79
N PRO A 75 -12.23 -22.29 -3.20
CA PRO A 75 -10.96 -22.91 -3.54
C PRO A 75 -10.43 -23.54 -2.25
N SER A 76 -10.09 -24.83 -2.32
CA SER A 76 -9.35 -25.51 -1.27
C SER A 76 -8.10 -24.69 -0.96
N SER A 77 -7.91 -24.37 0.32
CA SER A 77 -6.71 -23.74 0.82
C SER A 77 -5.50 -24.59 0.42
N GLY A 78 -4.74 -24.16 -0.60
CA GLY A 78 -3.49 -24.82 -0.93
C GLY A 78 -2.95 -24.60 -2.35
N HIS A 79 -3.76 -24.23 -3.33
CA HIS A 79 -3.24 -24.11 -4.71
C HIS A 79 -3.75 -22.85 -5.41
N ALA A 80 -2.82 -22.13 -6.02
CA ALA A 80 -3.04 -21.07 -6.99
C ALA A 80 -3.71 -21.65 -8.24
N ALA A 81 -4.96 -22.09 -8.11
CA ALA A 81 -5.82 -22.30 -9.26
C ALA A 81 -5.94 -20.95 -9.95
N THR A 82 -5.44 -20.88 -11.19
CA THR A 82 -5.52 -19.70 -12.05
C THR A 82 -6.98 -19.27 -12.12
N ILE A 83 -7.30 -18.21 -11.39
CA ILE A 83 -8.64 -17.63 -11.41
C ILE A 83 -8.80 -16.98 -12.78
N ASP A 84 -9.62 -17.57 -13.65
CA ASP A 84 -9.91 -16.98 -14.95
C ASP A 84 -10.87 -15.80 -14.76
N SER A 85 -10.36 -14.58 -14.88
CA SER A 85 -11.17 -13.35 -14.79
C SER A 85 -12.36 -13.39 -15.75
N ALA A 86 -12.18 -13.91 -16.98
CA ALA A 86 -13.25 -13.96 -17.96
C ALA A 86 -14.43 -14.82 -17.50
N SER A 87 -14.15 -15.95 -16.81
CA SER A 87 -15.18 -16.81 -16.24
C SER A 87 -15.99 -16.10 -15.14
N ILE A 88 -15.32 -15.35 -14.26
CA ILE A 88 -15.98 -14.56 -13.21
C ILE A 88 -16.85 -13.47 -13.84
N MET A 89 -16.32 -12.76 -14.83
CA MET A 89 -17.02 -11.67 -15.50
C MET A 89 -18.30 -12.12 -16.21
N LYS A 90 -18.41 -13.38 -16.64
CA LYS A 90 -19.65 -13.95 -17.22
C LYS A 90 -20.75 -14.15 -16.16
N GLY A 91 -20.37 -14.47 -14.92
CA GLY A 91 -21.30 -14.68 -13.81
C GLY A 91 -21.78 -13.41 -13.11
N LEU A 92 -21.21 -12.25 -13.43
CA LEU A 92 -21.55 -10.98 -12.78
C LEU A 92 -22.69 -10.24 -13.49
N SER A 93 -23.55 -9.59 -12.69
CA SER A 93 -24.59 -8.70 -13.20
C SER A 93 -23.97 -7.42 -13.80
N SER A 94 -24.73 -6.69 -14.63
CA SER A 94 -24.29 -5.40 -15.15
C SER A 94 -23.98 -4.40 -14.03
N LYS A 95 -24.72 -4.46 -12.91
CA LYS A 95 -24.49 -3.62 -11.73
C LYS A 95 -23.15 -3.94 -11.06
N ASP A 96 -22.83 -5.23 -10.94
CA ASP A 96 -21.56 -5.68 -10.36
C ASP A 96 -20.36 -5.24 -11.20
N LYS A 97 -20.47 -5.36 -12.52
CA LYS A 97 -19.44 -4.90 -13.47
C LYS A 97 -19.20 -3.40 -13.33
N GLU A 98 -20.26 -2.61 -13.19
CA GLU A 98 -20.11 -1.16 -12.99
C GLU A 98 -19.50 -0.82 -11.64
N SER A 99 -19.89 -1.54 -10.57
CA SER A 99 -19.26 -1.39 -9.25
C SER A 99 -17.75 -1.67 -9.29
N ILE A 100 -17.33 -2.72 -9.99
CA ILE A 100 -15.91 -3.05 -10.17
C ILE A 100 -15.16 -1.93 -10.88
N LYS A 101 -15.72 -1.37 -11.96
CA LYS A 101 -15.08 -0.23 -12.67
C LYS A 101 -14.91 0.97 -11.74
N THR A 102 -15.94 1.30 -10.96
CA THR A 102 -15.87 2.39 -9.97
C THR A 102 -14.78 2.14 -8.94
N LYS A 103 -14.59 0.90 -8.48
CA LYS A 103 -13.50 0.53 -7.57
C LYS A 103 -12.12 0.69 -8.20
N PHE A 104 -11.93 0.27 -9.44
CA PHE A 104 -10.69 0.51 -10.17
C PHE A 104 -10.39 2.01 -10.29
N THR A 105 -11.38 2.82 -10.69
CA THR A 105 -11.21 4.27 -10.80
C THR A 105 -10.89 4.92 -9.45
N ALA A 106 -11.60 4.55 -8.39
CA ALA A 106 -11.36 5.06 -7.04
C ALA A 106 -9.96 4.68 -6.56
N PHE A 107 -9.57 3.41 -6.74
CA PHE A 107 -8.22 2.94 -6.43
C PHE A 107 -7.17 3.73 -7.21
N ASN A 108 -7.31 3.91 -8.53
CA ASN A 108 -6.34 4.64 -9.33
C ASN A 108 -6.14 6.05 -8.80
N ASN A 109 -7.23 6.78 -8.54
CA ASN A 109 -7.17 8.15 -8.04
C ASN A 109 -6.46 8.22 -6.68
N SER A 110 -6.88 7.40 -5.72
CA SER A 110 -6.31 7.40 -4.37
C SER A 110 -4.87 6.89 -4.33
N PHE A 111 -4.53 5.90 -5.16
CA PHE A 111 -3.18 5.38 -5.29
C PHE A 111 -2.23 6.41 -5.93
N ASP A 112 -2.66 7.07 -7.01
CA ASP A 112 -1.89 8.13 -7.67
C ASP A 112 -1.60 9.30 -6.73
N GLU A 113 -2.61 9.75 -5.98
CA GLU A 113 -2.46 10.81 -4.98
C GLU A 113 -1.47 10.39 -3.88
N MET A 114 -1.59 9.16 -3.38
CA MET A 114 -0.70 8.62 -2.35
C MET A 114 0.75 8.53 -2.85
N VAL A 115 0.96 8.06 -4.10
CA VAL A 115 2.29 8.00 -4.74
C VAL A 115 2.89 9.39 -4.94
N ALA A 116 2.10 10.33 -5.47
CA ALA A 116 2.54 11.71 -5.66
C ALA A 116 2.95 12.36 -4.33
N ARG A 117 2.16 12.13 -3.28
CA ARG A 117 2.45 12.62 -1.93
C ARG A 117 3.68 11.96 -1.31
N HIS A 118 3.87 10.65 -1.49
CA HIS A 118 5.07 9.97 -1.03
C HIS A 118 6.32 10.60 -1.65
N LYS A 119 6.30 10.84 -2.96
CA LYS A 119 7.43 11.42 -3.71
C LYS A 119 7.73 12.86 -3.35
N SER A 120 6.75 13.63 -2.87
CA SER A 120 6.96 15.04 -2.49
C SER A 120 7.60 15.24 -1.11
N PHE A 121 7.63 14.20 -0.27
CA PHE A 121 8.22 14.30 1.06
C PHE A 121 9.75 14.21 1.04
N SER A 122 10.39 15.04 1.85
CA SER A 122 11.81 14.92 2.19
C SER A 122 11.99 13.89 3.31
N MET A 123 12.70 12.81 3.03
CA MET A 123 12.88 11.67 3.94
C MET A 123 14.35 11.25 3.97
N GLU A 124 14.83 10.82 5.14
CA GLU A 124 16.07 10.04 5.21
C GLU A 124 15.93 8.75 4.36
N ARG A 125 17.04 8.25 3.82
CA ARG A 125 17.04 7.10 2.92
C ARG A 125 16.39 5.87 3.57
N GLU A 126 16.71 5.61 4.84
CA GLU A 126 16.18 4.49 5.60
C GLU A 126 14.67 4.62 5.82
N VAL A 127 14.19 5.85 6.05
CA VAL A 127 12.77 6.17 6.25
C VAL A 127 11.99 5.93 4.95
N ARG A 128 12.54 6.40 3.83
CA ARG A 128 11.92 6.19 2.51
C ARG A 128 11.76 4.70 2.20
N GLN A 129 12.83 3.93 2.33
CA GLN A 129 12.79 2.48 2.12
C GLN A 129 11.83 1.77 3.07
N MET A 130 11.80 2.18 4.34
CA MET A 130 10.90 1.63 5.36
C MET A 130 9.43 1.86 4.96
N PHE A 131 9.05 3.08 4.61
CA PHE A 131 7.68 3.38 4.20
C PHE A 131 7.31 2.75 2.86
N ALA A 132 8.20 2.77 1.86
CA ALA A 132 7.97 2.11 0.57
C ALA A 132 7.67 0.62 0.73
N ARG A 133 8.47 -0.08 1.57
CA ARG A 133 8.23 -1.49 1.91
C ARG A 133 6.87 -1.70 2.57
N ASP A 134 6.53 -0.91 3.59
CA ASP A 134 5.26 -1.05 4.31
C ASP A 134 4.06 -0.80 3.36
N MET A 135 4.16 0.20 2.46
CA MET A 135 3.14 0.49 1.44
C MET A 135 2.97 -0.68 0.47
N GLN A 136 4.07 -1.19 -0.06
CA GLN A 136 4.07 -2.30 -1.02
C GLN A 136 3.48 -3.57 -0.39
N GLN A 137 3.94 -3.95 0.81
CA GLN A 137 3.44 -5.14 1.52
C GLN A 137 1.94 -5.05 1.83
N MET A 138 1.42 -3.85 2.08
CA MET A 138 0.00 -3.65 2.37
C MET A 138 -0.88 -3.69 1.11
N LEU A 139 -0.44 -3.06 0.02
CA LEU A 139 -1.31 -2.77 -1.13
C LEU A 139 -1.11 -3.72 -2.30
N GLU A 140 0.12 -4.12 -2.60
CA GLU A 140 0.43 -4.93 -3.78
C GLU A 140 -0.32 -6.27 -3.77
N PRO A 141 -0.33 -7.06 -2.67
CA PRO A 141 -1.05 -8.34 -2.66
C PRO A 141 -2.56 -8.18 -2.85
N LEU A 142 -3.15 -7.10 -2.31
CA LEU A 142 -4.57 -6.80 -2.45
C LEU A 142 -4.91 -6.43 -3.90
N TYR A 143 -4.08 -5.60 -4.52
CA TYR A 143 -4.28 -5.19 -5.90
C TYR A 143 -4.13 -6.35 -6.86
N VAL A 144 -3.06 -7.14 -6.73
CA VAL A 144 -2.81 -8.33 -7.57
C VAL A 144 -4.00 -9.27 -7.52
N ARG A 145 -4.53 -9.54 -6.31
CA ARG A 145 -5.72 -10.39 -6.13
C ARG A 145 -6.98 -9.79 -6.77
N PHE A 146 -7.16 -8.47 -6.70
CA PHE A 146 -8.30 -7.79 -7.32
C PHE A 146 -8.20 -7.81 -8.84
N TRP A 147 -7.01 -7.53 -9.37
CA TRP A 147 -6.69 -7.55 -10.80
C TRP A 147 -6.91 -8.93 -11.40
N ASP A 148 -6.42 -9.99 -10.76
CA ASP A 148 -6.58 -11.39 -11.21
C ASP A 148 -8.04 -11.78 -11.42
N ARG A 149 -8.95 -11.23 -10.61
CA ARG A 149 -10.38 -11.55 -10.70
C ARG A 149 -11.11 -10.69 -11.72
N TYR A 150 -10.69 -9.44 -11.92
CA TYR A 150 -11.57 -8.43 -12.51
C TYR A 150 -10.99 -7.59 -13.64
N HIS A 151 -9.73 -7.78 -14.04
CA HIS A 151 -9.12 -6.95 -15.10
C HIS A 151 -9.88 -6.99 -16.44
N GLU A 152 -10.56 -8.10 -16.75
CA GLU A 152 -11.39 -8.25 -17.96
C GLU A 152 -12.63 -7.33 -18.01
N VAL A 153 -12.98 -6.64 -16.91
CA VAL A 153 -14.08 -5.65 -16.89
C VAL A 153 -13.90 -4.53 -17.90
N ASP A 154 -12.64 -4.20 -18.22
CA ASP A 154 -12.27 -3.13 -19.12
C ASP A 154 -11.96 -3.63 -20.54
N LYS A 155 -11.97 -4.95 -20.77
CA LYS A 155 -11.72 -5.59 -22.08
C LYS A 155 -10.45 -5.08 -22.77
N GLY A 156 -9.39 -4.84 -21.99
CA GLY A 156 -8.11 -4.34 -22.50
C GLY A 156 -8.10 -2.87 -22.97
N LYS A 157 -9.16 -2.08 -22.70
CA LYS A 157 -9.23 -0.67 -23.13
C LYS A 157 -8.38 0.29 -22.29
N GLY A 158 -7.97 -0.12 -21.09
CA GLY A 158 -7.15 0.69 -20.17
C GLY A 158 -7.85 1.94 -19.64
N LYS A 159 -9.18 2.03 -19.75
CA LYS A 159 -9.97 3.17 -19.24
C LYS A 159 -10.14 3.10 -17.72
N TYR A 160 -10.36 1.91 -17.19
CA TYR A 160 -10.59 1.68 -15.76
C TYR A 160 -9.39 0.96 -15.14
N VAL A 161 -8.87 -0.07 -15.81
CA VAL A 161 -7.73 -0.84 -15.32
C VAL A 161 -6.45 -0.18 -15.81
N LYS A 162 -5.95 0.80 -15.03
CA LYS A 162 -4.77 1.61 -15.39
C LYS A 162 -3.45 0.84 -15.26
N TYR A 163 -3.34 0.01 -14.23
CA TYR A 163 -2.12 -0.73 -13.91
C TYR A 163 -2.33 -2.21 -14.25
N ASP A 164 -1.37 -2.80 -14.96
CA ASP A 164 -1.17 -4.24 -14.88
C ASP A 164 -0.25 -4.59 -13.69
N LYS A 165 0.01 -5.88 -13.48
CA LYS A 165 0.86 -6.33 -12.37
C LYS A 165 2.30 -5.81 -12.48
N VAL A 166 2.82 -5.66 -13.71
CA VAL A 166 4.18 -5.19 -13.93
C VAL A 166 4.26 -3.69 -13.65
N ALA A 167 3.30 -2.92 -14.15
CA ALA A 167 3.21 -1.48 -13.98
C ALA A 167 3.03 -1.08 -12.50
N ILE A 168 2.18 -1.80 -11.74
CA ILE A 168 2.02 -1.49 -10.31
C ILE A 168 3.28 -1.85 -9.52
N ALA A 169 3.93 -2.99 -9.80
CA ALA A 169 5.18 -3.39 -9.15
C ALA A 169 6.31 -2.39 -9.46
N ALA A 170 6.40 -1.92 -10.70
CA ALA A 170 7.34 -0.87 -11.09
C ALA A 170 7.05 0.46 -10.37
N THR A 171 5.77 0.78 -10.17
CA THR A 171 5.36 1.98 -9.43
C THR A 171 5.81 1.91 -7.97
N PHE A 172 5.60 0.77 -7.28
CA PHE A 172 6.12 0.56 -5.92
C PHE A 172 7.65 0.61 -5.87
N SER A 173 8.33 0.02 -6.85
CA SER A 173 9.79 0.06 -6.94
C SER A 173 10.32 1.49 -7.06
N SER A 174 9.56 2.40 -7.70
CA SER A 174 9.91 3.82 -7.81
C SER A 174 9.73 4.64 -6.51
N LEU A 175 9.27 4.02 -5.42
CA LEU A 175 9.08 4.68 -4.11
C LEU A 175 10.28 4.52 -3.16
N TYR A 176 11.21 3.63 -3.47
CA TYR A 176 12.43 3.42 -2.68
C TYR A 176 13.42 4.57 -2.84
#